data_AF-A0A951H3Z7-F1
#
_entry.id   AF-A0A951H3Z7-F1
#
_cell.length_a   1.000
_cell.length_b   1.000
_cell.length_c   1.000
_cell.angle_alpha   90.00
_cell.angle_beta   90.00
_cell.angle_gamma   90.00
#
_symmetry.space_group_name_H-M   'P 1'
#
loop_
_entity.id
_entity.type
_entity.pdbx_description
1 polymer ?
#
loop_
_entity_poly.entity_id
_entity_poly.type
_entity_poly.pdbx_seq_one_letter_code
_entity_poly.pdbx_strand_id
1 'polypeptide(L)'
;MRAKFPLTVQYKDFGQGWRELNYGGAFYFTKGDTVWLTDEEYLVVYKFAPRTSPLLDNTEYISTVTGNTPKFTRDDRFELTLLSTRELIPLVTRGNTGVHSFDATVRRPTLDPANFSVTFNQNLSLIYLRKIFEALTSYSAAYLNVMPPMESAFAARKALLPFAENAAIFTQPGTNQPYKANPLFSNRKREHLRKSASMVVFYEAQPAPDDLRAVLLYNGAVRRVDVKTWEKLRKASLID
;
A
#
# COMPACT_ATOMS: atom_id res chain seq x y z
N MET A 1 5.52 27.76 -28.22
CA MET A 1 6.38 26.63 -27.82
C MET A 1 5.46 25.42 -27.66
N ARG A 2 5.54 24.39 -28.53
CA ARG A 2 4.71 23.18 -28.38
C ARG A 2 5.33 22.31 -27.28
N ALA A 3 4.52 21.85 -26.34
CA ALA A 3 4.99 20.92 -25.32
C ALA A 3 5.53 19.64 -26.01
N LYS A 4 6.73 19.19 -25.60
CA LYS A 4 7.39 17.99 -26.15
C LYS A 4 6.55 16.73 -25.94
N PHE A 5 5.73 16.70 -24.88
CA PHE A 5 4.85 15.59 -24.52
C PHE A 5 3.40 16.08 -24.42
N PRO A 6 2.41 15.34 -24.93
CA PRO A 6 1.01 15.71 -24.75
C PRO A 6 0.62 15.61 -23.28
N LEU A 7 -0.16 16.58 -22.79
CA LEU A 7 -0.63 16.59 -21.39
C LEU A 7 -1.65 15.49 -21.10
N THR A 8 -2.37 15.04 -22.14
CA THR A 8 -3.32 13.94 -22.06
C THR A 8 -3.21 13.04 -23.28
N VAL A 9 -3.50 11.77 -23.08
CA VAL A 9 -3.59 10.74 -24.13
C VAL A 9 -4.83 9.89 -23.88
N GLN A 10 -5.36 9.27 -24.92
CA GLN A 10 -6.48 8.34 -24.81
C GLN A 10 -5.98 6.90 -24.85
N TYR A 11 -6.74 5.96 -24.27
CA TYR A 11 -6.35 4.55 -24.26
C TYR A 11 -6.09 3.99 -25.68
N LYS A 12 -6.86 4.45 -26.68
CA LYS A 12 -6.66 4.06 -28.09
C LYS A 12 -5.32 4.52 -28.70
N ASP A 13 -4.65 5.50 -28.07
CA ASP A 13 -3.35 6.01 -28.49
C ASP A 13 -2.21 5.12 -27.97
N PHE A 14 -2.52 4.20 -27.04
CA PHE A 14 -1.59 3.17 -26.60
C PHE A 14 -1.49 2.07 -27.64
N GLY A 15 -0.28 1.56 -27.86
CA GLY A 15 0.02 0.60 -28.91
C GLY A 15 1.48 0.18 -28.89
N GLN A 16 2.02 -0.16 -30.06
CA GLN A 16 3.41 -0.58 -30.19
C GLN A 16 4.36 0.49 -29.61
N GLY A 17 5.31 0.05 -28.80
CA GLY A 17 6.29 0.92 -28.13
C GLY A 17 5.85 1.43 -26.75
N TRP A 18 4.58 1.27 -26.37
CA TRP A 18 4.14 1.54 -25.00
C TRP A 18 4.46 0.36 -24.05
N ARG A 19 4.63 0.70 -22.78
CA ARG A 19 4.85 -0.21 -21.65
C ARG A 19 3.89 0.15 -20.53
N GLU A 20 3.40 -0.88 -19.85
CA GLU A 20 2.62 -0.74 -18.63
C GLU A 20 3.53 -0.97 -17.42
N LEU A 21 3.37 -0.13 -16.40
CA LEU A 21 4.11 -0.15 -15.14
C LEU A 21 3.09 -0.14 -13.99
N ASN A 22 3.24 -1.04 -13.02
CA ASN A 22 2.51 -0.95 -11.75
C ASN A 22 3.41 -0.35 -10.68
N TYR A 23 3.04 0.80 -10.14
CA TYR A 23 3.79 1.50 -9.10
C TYR A 23 2.84 2.05 -8.04
N GLY A 24 3.13 1.81 -6.76
CA GLY A 24 2.30 2.31 -5.66
C GLY A 24 0.83 1.88 -5.71
N GLY A 25 0.51 0.76 -6.39
CA GLY A 25 -0.86 0.29 -6.60
C GLY A 25 -1.61 0.98 -7.73
N ALA A 26 -0.97 1.85 -8.50
CA ALA A 26 -1.53 2.49 -9.68
C ALA A 26 -0.88 1.98 -10.97
N PHE A 27 -1.66 1.96 -12.05
CA PHE A 27 -1.19 1.65 -13.39
C PHE A 27 -0.72 2.90 -14.11
N TYR A 28 0.47 2.82 -14.68
CA TYR A 28 1.12 3.86 -15.46
C TYR A 28 1.48 3.32 -16.84
N PHE A 29 1.40 4.18 -17.84
CA PHE A 29 1.76 3.87 -19.22
C PHE A 29 2.90 4.77 -19.67
N THR A 30 3.91 4.21 -20.33
CA THR A 30 5.10 4.97 -20.77
C THR A 30 5.64 4.45 -22.08
N LYS A 31 6.34 5.31 -22.84
CA LYS A 31 7.18 4.91 -23.97
C LYS A 31 8.66 4.71 -23.58
N GLY A 32 9.00 4.92 -22.31
CA GLY A 32 10.38 4.92 -21.82
C GLY A 32 11.10 6.25 -21.97
N ASP A 33 10.40 7.31 -22.40
CA ASP A 33 10.98 8.66 -22.46
C ASP A 33 11.28 9.19 -21.05
N THR A 34 12.43 9.85 -20.90
CA THR A 34 12.79 10.56 -19.67
C THR A 34 12.92 12.06 -19.91
N VAL A 35 12.79 12.82 -18.83
CA VAL A 35 13.02 14.26 -18.79
C VAL A 35 13.82 14.63 -17.56
N TRP A 36 14.78 15.52 -17.72
CA TRP A 36 15.50 16.12 -16.60
C TRP A 36 14.74 17.35 -16.12
N LEU A 37 14.41 17.39 -14.84
CA LEU A 37 13.92 18.56 -14.15
C LEU A 37 14.90 18.89 -13.04
N THR A 38 15.41 20.12 -13.05
CA THR A 38 16.51 20.58 -12.20
C THR A 38 17.73 19.66 -12.27
N ASP A 39 17.86 18.74 -11.32
CA ASP A 39 18.98 17.85 -11.05
C ASP A 39 18.56 16.38 -10.96
N GLU A 40 17.29 16.08 -11.28
CA GLU A 40 16.73 14.74 -11.22
C GLU A 40 16.10 14.33 -12.55
N GLU A 41 16.32 13.06 -12.90
CA GLU A 41 15.70 12.44 -14.05
C GLU A 41 14.35 11.83 -13.67
N TYR A 42 13.34 12.12 -14.49
CA TYR A 42 12.00 11.62 -14.33
C TYR A 42 11.60 10.79 -15.54
N LEU A 43 10.93 9.66 -15.28
CA LEU A 43 10.23 8.89 -16.30
C LEU A 43 8.92 9.59 -16.66
N VAL A 44 8.73 9.83 -17.95
CA VAL A 44 7.48 10.37 -18.51
C VAL A 44 6.44 9.26 -18.53
N VAL A 45 5.38 9.41 -17.75
CA VAL A 45 4.32 8.40 -17.64
C VAL A 45 2.93 9.02 -17.77
N TYR A 46 1.94 8.18 -18.05
CA TYR A 46 0.54 8.56 -18.15
C TYR A 46 -0.29 7.72 -17.19
N LYS A 47 -1.04 8.38 -16.31
CA LYS A 47 -1.91 7.75 -15.30
C LYS A 47 -3.36 7.94 -15.68
N PHE A 48 -4.19 6.93 -15.42
CA PHE A 48 -5.62 7.01 -15.67
C PHE A 48 -6.25 8.19 -14.92
N ALA A 49 -6.98 9.03 -15.65
CA ALA A 49 -7.71 10.17 -15.14
C ALA A 49 -9.20 9.95 -15.46
N PRO A 50 -10.02 9.53 -14.48
CA PRO A 50 -11.43 9.30 -14.74
C PRO A 50 -12.07 10.58 -15.26
N ARG A 51 -13.01 10.46 -16.21
CA ARG A 51 -13.87 11.60 -16.58
C ARG A 51 -14.57 12.02 -15.30
N THR A 52 -14.24 13.20 -14.78
CA THR A 52 -14.92 13.82 -13.66
C THR A 52 -16.37 14.08 -14.07
N SER A 53 -17.23 13.08 -13.94
CA SER A 53 -18.66 13.32 -13.83
C SER A 53 -18.87 13.79 -12.39
N PRO A 54 -19.50 14.94 -12.14
CA PRO A 54 -19.81 15.42 -10.79
C PRO A 54 -20.81 14.51 -10.03
N LEU A 55 -21.14 13.34 -10.60
CA LEU A 55 -22.14 12.38 -10.15
C LEU A 55 -21.58 10.99 -9.84
N LEU A 56 -20.26 10.76 -9.94
CA LEU A 56 -19.72 9.50 -9.42
C LEU A 56 -19.83 9.54 -7.90
N ASP A 57 -20.65 8.68 -7.32
CA ASP A 57 -20.72 8.54 -5.88
C ASP A 57 -19.36 8.06 -5.34
N ASN A 58 -19.09 8.27 -4.05
CA ASN A 58 -17.81 7.89 -3.44
C ASN A 58 -17.46 6.40 -3.64
N THR A 59 -18.46 5.53 -3.74
CA THR A 59 -18.34 4.09 -4.01
C THR A 59 -17.92 3.84 -5.46
N GLU A 60 -18.45 4.60 -6.41
CA GLU A 60 -18.11 4.51 -7.83
C GLU A 60 -16.70 5.06 -8.09
N TYR A 61 -16.34 6.19 -7.45
CA TYR A 61 -14.97 6.73 -7.46
C TYR A 61 -13.96 5.74 -6.85
N ILE A 62 -14.27 5.20 -5.65
CA ILE A 62 -13.44 4.19 -5.01
C ILE A 62 -13.37 2.94 -5.88
N SER A 63 -14.44 2.46 -6.50
CA SER A 63 -14.39 1.28 -7.39
C SER A 63 -13.53 1.51 -8.64
N THR A 64 -13.49 2.73 -9.17
CA THR A 64 -12.73 3.07 -10.39
C THR A 64 -11.24 3.29 -10.08
N VAL A 65 -10.92 3.78 -8.87
CA VAL A 65 -9.55 4.08 -8.43
C VAL A 65 -8.92 2.92 -7.65
N THR A 66 -9.72 2.08 -6.99
CA THR A 66 -9.26 0.98 -6.11
C THR A 66 -9.69 -0.42 -6.57
N GLY A 67 -10.53 -0.54 -7.61
CA GLY A 67 -11.02 -1.83 -8.12
C GLY A 67 -10.21 -2.39 -9.30
N ASN A 68 -9.76 -3.64 -9.13
CA ASN A 68 -9.42 -4.67 -10.13
C ASN A 68 -9.34 -4.22 -11.60
N THR A 69 -8.13 -4.21 -12.18
CA THR A 69 -7.78 -3.87 -13.57
C THR A 69 -8.85 -3.04 -14.29
N PRO A 70 -8.72 -1.71 -14.31
CA PRO A 70 -9.70 -0.87 -14.97
C PRO A 70 -9.94 -1.41 -16.38
N LYS A 71 -11.19 -1.73 -16.70
CA LYS A 71 -11.57 -2.05 -18.08
C LYS A 71 -11.54 -0.73 -18.84
N PHE A 72 -10.36 -0.40 -19.35
CA PHE A 72 -10.20 0.85 -20.07
C PHE A 72 -11.02 0.79 -21.36
N THR A 73 -11.83 1.81 -21.59
CA THR A 73 -12.46 2.04 -22.87
C THR A 73 -11.50 2.79 -23.78
N ARG A 74 -11.69 2.68 -25.10
CA ARG A 74 -10.83 3.37 -26.08
C ARG A 74 -10.73 4.88 -25.87
N ASP A 75 -11.77 5.49 -25.29
CA ASP A 75 -11.87 6.93 -25.09
C ASP A 75 -11.56 7.38 -23.65
N ASP A 76 -11.02 6.48 -22.83
CA ASP A 76 -10.54 6.78 -21.50
C ASP A 76 -9.31 7.66 -21.55
N ARG A 77 -9.27 8.67 -20.68
CA ARG A 77 -8.22 9.69 -20.65
C ARG A 77 -7.15 9.32 -19.64
N PHE A 78 -5.92 9.56 -20.02
CA PHE A 78 -4.75 9.44 -19.16
C PHE A 78 -4.01 10.77 -19.15
N GLU A 79 -3.58 11.18 -17.97
CA GLU A 79 -2.90 12.44 -17.72
C GLU A 79 -1.41 12.23 -17.52
N LEU A 80 -0.62 13.14 -18.09
CA LEU A 80 0.82 13.17 -17.92
C LEU A 80 1.18 13.28 -16.44
N THR A 81 2.06 12.40 -15.99
CA THR A 81 2.64 12.40 -14.64
C THR A 81 4.13 12.09 -14.78
N LEU A 82 4.92 12.47 -13.79
CA LEU A 82 6.36 12.20 -13.74
C LEU A 82 6.65 11.29 -12.55
N LEU A 83 7.44 10.24 -12.77
CA LEU A 83 7.94 9.38 -11.70
C LEU A 83 9.45 9.53 -11.59
N SER A 84 9.95 9.72 -10.37
CA SER A 84 11.40 9.78 -10.11
C SER A 84 12.05 8.46 -10.52
N THR A 85 13.08 8.51 -11.38
CA THR A 85 13.82 7.30 -11.77
C THR A 85 14.61 6.74 -10.58
N ARG A 86 15.04 7.59 -9.65
CA ARG A 86 15.74 7.21 -8.42
C ARG A 86 14.89 6.29 -7.52
N GLU A 87 13.59 6.55 -7.44
CA GLU A 87 12.65 5.69 -6.69
C GLU A 87 12.33 4.38 -7.43
N LEU A 88 12.32 4.41 -8.77
CA LEU A 88 11.99 3.26 -9.60
C LEU A 88 13.14 2.25 -9.74
N ILE A 89 14.39 2.71 -9.84
CA ILE A 89 15.57 1.87 -10.10
C ILE A 89 15.69 0.67 -9.12
N PRO A 90 15.55 0.85 -7.79
CA PRO A 90 15.63 -0.25 -6.84
C PRO A 90 14.51 -1.29 -7.00
N LEU A 91 13.37 -0.90 -7.59
CA LEU A 91 12.21 -1.77 -7.78
C LEU A 91 12.30 -2.56 -9.08
N VAL A 92 12.81 -1.94 -10.15
CA VAL A 92 13.05 -2.60 -11.43
C VAL A 92 14.10 -3.70 -11.28
N THR A 93 15.20 -3.42 -10.57
CA THR A 93 16.27 -4.40 -10.30
C THR A 93 15.83 -5.57 -9.45
N ARG A 94 14.74 -5.43 -8.68
CA ARG A 94 14.15 -6.51 -7.88
C ARG A 94 13.01 -7.25 -8.61
N GLY A 95 12.75 -6.93 -9.88
CA GLY A 95 11.65 -7.51 -10.66
C GLY A 95 10.26 -7.13 -10.16
N ASN A 96 10.15 -6.08 -9.33
CA ASN A 96 8.95 -5.80 -8.54
C ASN A 96 8.04 -4.72 -9.17
N THR A 97 8.30 -4.35 -10.42
CA THR A 97 7.59 -3.28 -11.15
C THR A 97 6.54 -3.80 -12.12
N GLY A 98 6.52 -5.11 -12.38
CA GLY A 98 5.57 -5.74 -13.29
C GLY A 98 5.61 -5.15 -14.71
N VAL A 99 6.75 -4.64 -15.16
CA VAL A 99 6.86 -3.96 -16.46
C VAL A 99 6.68 -4.96 -17.60
N HIS A 100 5.74 -4.68 -18.50
CA HIS A 100 5.47 -5.53 -19.65
C HIS A 100 5.14 -4.72 -20.91
N SER A 101 5.32 -5.34 -22.07
CA SER A 101 4.90 -4.78 -23.36
C SER A 101 3.38 -4.59 -23.39
N PHE A 102 2.94 -3.41 -23.83
CA PHE A 102 1.53 -3.13 -23.98
C PHE A 102 0.95 -3.88 -25.20
N ASP A 103 -0.14 -4.63 -25.00
CA ASP A 103 -0.92 -5.26 -26.06
C ASP A 103 -2.41 -5.02 -25.83
N ALA A 104 -3.04 -4.25 -26.72
CA ALA A 104 -4.47 -3.91 -26.66
C ALA A 104 -5.39 -5.08 -27.09
N THR A 105 -4.85 -6.11 -27.72
CA THR A 105 -5.58 -7.24 -28.32
C THR A 105 -5.55 -8.49 -27.45
N VAL A 106 -4.58 -8.60 -26.55
CA VAL A 106 -4.61 -9.60 -25.48
C VAL A 106 -5.82 -9.28 -24.63
N ARG A 107 -6.92 -10.03 -24.85
CA ARG A 107 -7.93 -10.22 -23.81
C ARG A 107 -7.15 -10.71 -22.62
N ARG A 108 -6.95 -9.81 -21.65
CA ARG A 108 -6.46 -10.14 -20.31
C ARG A 108 -7.12 -11.47 -19.96
N PRO A 109 -6.39 -12.53 -19.56
CA PRO A 109 -7.06 -13.62 -18.86
C PRO A 109 -7.97 -12.94 -17.86
N THR A 110 -9.27 -13.27 -17.84
CA THR A 110 -10.22 -12.66 -16.91
C THR A 110 -9.55 -12.72 -15.55
N LEU A 111 -9.08 -11.56 -15.10
CA LEU A 111 -8.29 -11.45 -13.91
C LEU A 111 -9.23 -11.90 -12.82
N ASP A 112 -8.96 -13.07 -12.24
CA ASP A 112 -9.74 -13.59 -11.14
C ASP A 112 -9.74 -12.48 -10.06
N PRO A 113 -10.86 -11.74 -9.91
CA PRO A 113 -10.86 -10.47 -9.18
C PRO A 113 -10.61 -10.67 -7.68
N ALA A 114 -10.72 -11.91 -7.20
CA ALA A 114 -10.30 -12.31 -5.87
C ALA A 114 -8.76 -12.23 -5.70
N ASN A 115 -7.96 -12.62 -6.70
CA ASN A 115 -6.51 -12.80 -6.50
C ASN A 115 -5.70 -11.49 -6.55
N PHE A 116 -6.10 -10.51 -7.38
CA PHE A 116 -5.41 -9.21 -7.46
C PHE A 116 -5.77 -8.26 -6.33
N SER A 117 -7.03 -8.27 -5.88
CA SER A 117 -7.44 -7.55 -4.67
C SER A 117 -6.71 -8.11 -3.45
N VAL A 118 -6.44 -9.41 -3.39
CA VAL A 118 -5.69 -10.05 -2.30
C VAL A 118 -4.26 -9.55 -2.21
N THR A 119 -3.45 -9.64 -3.26
CA THR A 119 -2.05 -9.15 -3.21
C THR A 119 -1.96 -7.66 -2.92
N PHE A 120 -2.88 -6.86 -3.47
CA PHE A 120 -2.97 -5.43 -3.15
C PHE A 120 -3.30 -5.20 -1.67
N ASN A 121 -4.34 -5.85 -1.15
CA ASN A 121 -4.74 -5.75 0.25
C ASN A 121 -3.63 -6.20 1.21
N GLN A 122 -2.91 -7.26 0.84
CA GLN A 122 -1.77 -7.77 1.60
C GLN A 122 -0.61 -6.75 1.66
N ASN A 123 -0.27 -6.12 0.53
CA ASN A 123 0.77 -5.09 0.48
C ASN A 123 0.34 -3.83 1.22
N LEU A 124 -0.92 -3.42 1.05
CA LEU A 124 -1.50 -2.28 1.76
C LEU A 124 -1.50 -2.52 3.27
N SER A 125 -1.71 -3.76 3.71
CA SER A 125 -1.61 -4.12 5.12
C SER A 125 -0.22 -3.86 5.71
N LEU A 126 0.84 -4.19 4.96
CA LEU A 126 2.22 -3.91 5.39
C LEU A 126 2.50 -2.40 5.51
N ILE A 127 1.93 -1.61 4.60
CA ILE A 127 2.03 -0.14 4.65
C ILE A 127 1.29 0.41 5.87
N TYR A 128 0.06 -0.06 6.12
CA TYR A 128 -0.75 0.37 7.27
C TYR A 128 -0.08 0.05 8.60
N LEU A 129 0.50 -1.15 8.75
CA LEU A 129 1.27 -1.53 9.94
C LEU A 129 2.51 -0.65 10.14
N ARG A 130 3.17 -0.21 9.06
CA ARG A 130 4.28 0.75 9.15
C ARG A 130 3.81 2.13 9.60
N LYS A 131 2.67 2.62 9.08
CA LYS A 131 2.05 3.87 9.52
C LYS A 131 1.58 3.81 10.98
N ILE A 132 1.07 2.66 11.43
CA ILE A 132 0.78 2.43 12.85
C ILE A 132 2.06 2.52 13.68
N PHE A 133 3.20 1.99 13.20
CA PHE A 133 4.48 2.12 13.90
C PHE A 133 5.01 3.56 13.99
N GLU A 134 4.82 4.34 12.93
CA GLU A 134 5.10 5.79 12.93
C GLU A 134 4.26 6.50 14.00
N ALA A 135 2.94 6.26 14.01
CA ALA A 135 2.02 6.82 15.02
C ALA A 135 2.38 6.39 16.45
N LEU A 136 2.76 5.13 16.66
CA LEU A 136 3.24 4.60 17.95
C LEU A 136 4.49 5.33 18.42
N THR A 137 5.43 5.59 17.52
CA THR A 137 6.69 6.26 17.85
C THR A 137 6.44 7.73 18.20
N SER A 138 5.58 8.41 17.46
CA SER A 138 5.15 9.78 17.76
C SER A 138 4.40 9.87 19.09
N TYR A 139 3.46 8.95 19.36
CA TYR A 139 2.79 8.86 20.66
C TYR A 139 3.81 8.68 21.79
N SER A 140 4.68 7.69 21.67
CA SER A 140 5.71 7.40 22.67
C SER A 140 6.62 8.59 22.94
N ALA A 141 6.99 9.37 21.91
CA ALA A 141 7.79 10.56 22.06
C ALA A 141 7.04 11.66 22.84
N ALA A 142 5.74 11.82 22.59
CA ALA A 142 4.88 12.78 23.30
C ALA A 142 4.60 12.39 24.76
N TYR A 143 4.59 11.08 25.08
CA TYR A 143 4.22 10.54 26.39
C TYR A 143 5.37 9.85 27.11
N LEU A 144 6.56 10.47 27.18
CA LEU A 144 7.70 10.02 28.00
C LEU A 144 8.09 8.54 27.80
N ASN A 145 8.12 8.07 26.56
CA ASN A 145 8.42 6.69 26.16
C ASN A 145 7.41 5.63 26.65
N VAL A 146 6.18 6.03 26.96
CA VAL A 146 5.07 5.14 27.31
C VAL A 146 4.34 4.70 26.04
N MET A 147 4.05 3.41 25.93
CA MET A 147 3.23 2.84 24.86
C MET A 147 1.74 3.16 25.11
N PRO A 148 0.92 3.34 24.06
CA PRO A 148 -0.49 3.69 24.23
C PRO A 148 -1.31 2.57 24.91
N PRO A 149 -2.53 2.89 25.37
CA PRO A 149 -3.54 1.89 25.70
C PRO A 149 -3.75 0.91 24.53
N MET A 150 -3.55 -0.38 24.76
CA MET A 150 -3.60 -1.45 23.75
C MET A 150 -4.38 -2.69 24.23
N GLU A 151 -5.23 -2.54 25.25
CA GLU A 151 -6.12 -3.60 25.74
C GLU A 151 -7.11 -4.04 24.66
N SER A 152 -7.41 -3.15 23.72
CA SER A 152 -8.25 -3.44 22.55
C SER A 152 -7.78 -2.63 21.35
N ALA A 153 -8.15 -3.09 20.16
CA ALA A 153 -7.91 -2.34 18.92
C ALA A 153 -8.55 -0.94 18.94
N PHE A 154 -9.71 -0.80 19.61
CA PHE A 154 -10.39 0.49 19.75
C PHE A 154 -9.62 1.45 20.66
N ALA A 155 -9.15 0.97 21.81
CA ALA A 155 -8.33 1.77 22.73
C ALA A 155 -7.05 2.26 22.04
N ALA A 156 -6.37 1.36 21.32
CA ALA A 156 -5.18 1.67 20.55
C ALA A 156 -5.45 2.72 19.46
N ARG A 157 -6.49 2.51 18.64
CA ARG A 157 -6.89 3.47 17.60
C ARG A 157 -7.19 4.83 18.21
N LYS A 158 -7.97 4.90 19.30
CA LYS A 158 -8.33 6.17 19.94
C LYS A 158 -7.10 6.95 20.42
N ALA A 159 -6.12 6.25 20.99
CA ALA A 159 -4.89 6.87 21.48
C ALA A 159 -3.94 7.29 20.34
N LEU A 160 -3.88 6.51 19.26
CA LEU A 160 -2.96 6.73 18.15
C LEU A 160 -3.49 7.67 17.06
N LEU A 161 -4.82 7.86 16.97
CA LEU A 161 -5.45 8.64 15.91
C LEU A 161 -4.90 10.09 15.80
N PRO A 162 -4.62 10.83 16.88
CA PRO A 162 -4.02 12.17 16.79
C PRO A 162 -2.62 12.19 16.15
N PHE A 163 -1.94 11.04 16.10
CA PHE A 163 -0.59 10.86 15.54
C PHE A 163 -0.60 10.13 14.20
N ALA A 164 -1.78 9.82 13.67
CA ALA A 164 -1.99 9.11 12.42
C ALA A 164 -2.50 10.06 11.33
N GLU A 165 -2.15 9.78 10.07
CA GLU A 165 -2.62 10.57 8.93
C GLU A 165 -4.13 10.46 8.72
N ASN A 166 -4.71 9.29 8.98
CA ASN A 166 -6.15 9.05 8.93
C ASN A 166 -6.54 7.80 9.73
N ALA A 167 -7.85 7.60 9.91
CA ALA A 167 -8.37 6.46 10.65
C ALA A 167 -8.35 5.11 9.88
N ALA A 168 -8.18 5.14 8.55
CA ALA A 168 -8.24 3.94 7.72
C ALA A 168 -7.05 3.00 7.96
N ILE A 169 -5.89 3.54 8.38
CA ILE A 169 -4.70 2.74 8.66
C ILE A 169 -4.90 1.71 9.79
N PHE A 170 -5.94 1.86 10.62
CA PHE A 170 -6.25 0.95 11.73
C PHE A 170 -7.15 -0.22 11.33
N THR A 171 -7.52 -0.31 10.04
CA THR A 171 -8.40 -1.34 9.50
C THR A 171 -7.63 -2.19 8.49
N GLN A 172 -7.70 -3.51 8.64
CA GLN A 172 -7.13 -4.48 7.71
C GLN A 172 -7.84 -4.38 6.35
N PRO A 173 -7.10 -4.11 5.26
CA PRO A 173 -7.65 -4.10 3.91
C PRO A 173 -8.26 -5.44 3.53
N GLY A 174 -9.39 -5.42 2.81
CA GLY A 174 -10.08 -6.62 2.32
C GLY A 174 -10.99 -7.31 3.34
N THR A 175 -10.69 -7.24 4.65
CA THR A 175 -11.55 -7.83 5.69
C THR A 175 -12.37 -6.80 6.45
N ASN A 176 -12.00 -5.52 6.38
CA ASN A 176 -12.56 -4.43 7.17
C ASN A 176 -12.50 -4.66 8.69
N GLN A 177 -11.68 -5.61 9.15
CA GLN A 177 -11.47 -5.86 10.57
C GLN A 177 -10.40 -4.95 11.13
N PRO A 178 -10.50 -4.47 12.37
CA PRO A 178 -9.42 -3.69 12.96
C PRO A 178 -8.17 -4.56 13.17
N TYR A 179 -6.98 -3.97 13.00
CA TYR A 179 -5.76 -4.63 13.46
C TYR A 179 -5.83 -4.91 14.95
N LYS A 180 -5.35 -6.09 15.37
CA LYS A 180 -5.24 -6.41 16.78
C LYS A 180 -3.94 -5.85 17.34
N ALA A 181 -4.06 -5.17 18.48
CA ALA A 181 -2.91 -4.74 19.28
C ALA A 181 -2.56 -5.85 20.28
N ASN A 182 -1.30 -5.94 20.69
CA ASN A 182 -0.87 -6.82 21.76
C ASN A 182 -1.02 -6.11 23.13
N PRO A 183 -1.94 -6.58 24.01
CA PRO A 183 -2.20 -5.94 25.30
C PRO A 183 -1.00 -5.90 26.24
N LEU A 184 0.00 -6.78 26.06
CA LEU A 184 1.19 -6.80 26.90
C LEU A 184 1.94 -5.45 26.88
N PHE A 185 1.85 -4.72 25.76
CA PHE A 185 2.51 -3.44 25.61
C PHE A 185 1.71 -2.28 26.23
N SER A 186 0.44 -2.50 26.64
CA SER A 186 -0.44 -1.43 27.06
C SER A 186 0.13 -0.63 28.23
N ASN A 187 0.23 0.68 28.06
CA ASN A 187 0.72 1.63 29.08
C ASN A 187 2.10 1.29 29.66
N ARG A 188 2.90 0.47 28.97
CA ARG A 188 4.25 0.10 29.41
C ARG A 188 5.29 1.04 28.82
N LYS A 189 6.32 1.33 29.59
CA LYS A 189 7.49 2.04 29.06
C LYS A 189 8.29 1.16 28.13
N ARG A 190 8.74 1.73 27.01
CA ARG A 190 9.59 1.05 26.01
C ARG A 190 10.87 0.45 26.60
N GLU A 191 11.43 1.09 27.62
CA GLU A 191 12.65 0.62 28.30
C GLU A 191 12.47 -0.72 29.04
N HIS A 192 11.27 -0.98 29.57
CA HIS A 192 10.93 -2.24 30.23
C HIS A 192 10.68 -3.39 29.24
N LEU A 193 10.67 -3.08 27.94
CA LEU A 193 10.35 -3.99 26.84
C LEU A 193 11.58 -4.28 25.96
N ARG A 194 12.80 -3.92 26.38
CA ARG A 194 14.00 -4.03 25.53
C ARG A 194 14.37 -5.47 25.12
N LYS A 195 13.97 -6.49 25.89
CA LYS A 195 14.16 -7.91 25.52
C LYS A 195 13.15 -8.39 24.46
N SER A 196 12.24 -7.52 24.04
CA SER A 196 11.06 -7.87 23.23
C SER A 196 11.20 -7.46 21.75
N ALA A 197 12.40 -7.28 21.21
CA ALA A 197 12.60 -6.78 19.85
C ALA A 197 11.85 -7.59 18.77
N SER A 198 11.69 -8.90 18.97
CA SER A 198 10.97 -9.82 18.08
C SER A 198 9.50 -10.03 18.45
N MET A 199 8.98 -9.32 19.45
CA MET A 199 7.58 -9.46 19.85
C MET A 199 6.66 -8.69 18.93
N VAL A 200 5.50 -9.26 18.65
CA VAL A 200 4.44 -8.68 17.83
C VAL A 200 3.69 -7.62 18.63
N VAL A 201 3.61 -6.40 18.10
CA VAL A 201 2.87 -5.26 18.68
C VAL A 201 1.50 -5.13 18.03
N PHE A 202 1.43 -5.22 16.70
CA PHE A 202 0.18 -5.22 15.93
C PHE A 202 0.18 -6.35 14.92
N TYR A 203 -1.00 -6.87 14.57
CA TYR A 203 -1.15 -7.94 13.61
C TYR A 203 -2.54 -7.95 12.97
N GLU A 204 -2.63 -8.52 11.76
CA GLU A 204 -3.91 -8.77 11.10
C GLU A 204 -4.78 -9.69 11.96
N ALA A 205 -6.09 -9.38 12.06
CA ALA A 205 -7.03 -10.17 12.85
C ALA A 205 -7.21 -11.58 12.25
N GLN A 206 -7.28 -11.65 10.92
CA GLN A 206 -7.39 -12.86 10.13
C GLN A 206 -6.21 -12.97 9.15
N PRO A 207 -5.68 -14.19 8.88
CA PRO A 207 -4.71 -14.35 7.81
C PRO A 207 -5.36 -13.98 6.46
N ALA A 208 -4.55 -13.57 5.50
CA ALA A 208 -5.06 -13.38 4.14
C ALA A 208 -5.25 -14.75 3.45
N PRO A 209 -5.83 -14.81 2.24
CA PRO A 209 -6.10 -16.07 1.53
C PRO A 209 -4.87 -16.93 1.19
N ASP A 210 -3.65 -16.39 1.34
CA ASP A 210 -2.38 -17.13 1.21
C ASP A 210 -1.96 -17.82 2.52
N ASP A 211 -2.82 -17.84 3.54
CA ASP A 211 -2.55 -18.27 4.91
C ASP A 211 -1.40 -17.52 5.61
N LEU A 212 -0.92 -16.43 5.02
CA LEU A 212 0.06 -15.56 5.65
C LEU A 212 -0.63 -14.47 6.45
N ARG A 213 0.04 -14.02 7.52
CA ARG A 213 -0.42 -12.94 8.39
C ARG A 213 0.61 -11.82 8.43
N ALA A 214 0.19 -10.58 8.17
CA ALA A 214 1.02 -9.42 8.36
C ALA A 214 1.14 -9.08 9.86
N VAL A 215 2.37 -8.87 10.31
CA VAL A 215 2.71 -8.54 11.70
C VAL A 215 3.65 -7.36 11.75
N LEU A 216 3.45 -6.50 12.74
CA LEU A 216 4.37 -5.45 13.17
C LEU A 216 5.12 -5.92 14.41
N LEU A 217 6.44 -5.95 14.34
CA LEU A 217 7.30 -6.26 15.47
C LEU A 217 7.71 -5.00 16.23
N TYR A 218 8.08 -5.16 17.51
CA TYR A 218 8.45 -4.06 18.39
C TYR A 218 9.62 -3.22 17.88
N ASN A 219 10.54 -3.84 17.17
CA ASN A 219 11.66 -3.15 16.50
C ASN A 219 11.25 -2.38 15.22
N GLY A 220 9.96 -2.32 14.87
CA GLY A 220 9.45 -1.63 13.68
C GLY A 220 9.48 -2.46 12.40
N ALA A 221 9.98 -3.70 12.44
CA ALA A 221 9.93 -4.59 11.29
C ALA A 221 8.50 -5.02 11.01
N VAL A 222 8.09 -4.90 9.75
CA VAL A 222 6.78 -5.36 9.26
C VAL A 222 7.01 -6.46 8.24
N ARG A 223 6.31 -7.59 8.39
CA ARG A 223 6.45 -8.74 7.47
C ARG A 223 5.19 -9.61 7.46
N ARG A 224 5.01 -10.36 6.38
CA ARG A 224 4.07 -11.50 6.34
C ARG A 224 4.75 -12.73 6.94
N VAL A 225 4.01 -13.51 7.70
CA VAL A 225 4.50 -14.75 8.32
C VAL A 225 3.54 -15.90 8.03
N ASP A 226 4.09 -17.08 7.76
CA ASP A 226 3.31 -18.31 7.62
C ASP A 226 2.71 -18.76 8.97
N VAL A 227 1.78 -19.71 8.94
CA VAL A 227 1.09 -20.25 10.12
C VAL A 227 2.05 -20.77 11.21
N LYS A 228 3.13 -21.47 10.83
CA LYS A 228 4.09 -22.03 11.79
C LYS A 228 4.90 -20.92 12.47
N THR A 229 5.31 -19.92 11.69
CA THR A 229 6.02 -18.75 12.17
C THR A 229 5.11 -17.88 13.03
N TRP A 230 3.83 -17.73 12.66
CA TRP A 230 2.82 -17.06 13.47
C TRP A 230 2.67 -17.72 14.84
N GLU A 231 2.52 -19.04 14.92
CA GLU A 231 2.38 -19.72 16.21
C GLU A 231 3.60 -19.54 17.13
N LYS A 232 4.81 -19.54 16.57
CA LYS A 232 6.03 -19.23 17.32
C LYS A 232 6.01 -17.80 17.84
N LEU A 233 5.68 -16.83 16.99
CA LEU A 233 5.62 -15.42 17.35
C LEU A 233 4.51 -15.13 18.35
N ARG A 234 3.33 -15.75 18.19
CA ARG A 234 2.16 -15.63 19.07
C ARG A 234 2.53 -16.04 20.50
N LYS A 235 3.12 -17.23 20.65
CA LYS A 235 3.60 -17.74 21.96
C LYS A 235 4.70 -16.86 22.55
N ALA A 236 5.71 -16.51 21.75
CA ALA A 236 6.80 -15.64 22.20
C ALA A 236 6.33 -14.24 22.57
N SER A 237 5.21 -13.79 21.99
CA SER A 237 4.63 -12.47 22.23
C SER A 237 3.53 -12.45 23.29
N LEU A 238 3.22 -13.61 23.90
CA LEU A 238 2.14 -13.77 24.89
C LEU A 238 0.79 -13.27 24.37
N ILE A 239 0.47 -13.60 23.12
CA ILE A 239 -0.81 -13.28 22.49
C ILE A 239 -1.73 -14.49 22.62
N ASP A 240 -2.93 -14.27 23.18
CA ASP A 240 -3.99 -15.28 23.29
C ASP A 240 -4.67 -15.59 21.94
#